data_AF-A0A2G6JAQ9-F1
#
_entry.id   AF-A0A2G6JAQ9-F1
#
_cell.length_a   1.000
_cell.length_b   1.000
_cell.length_c   1.000
_cell.angle_alpha   90.00
_cell.angle_beta   90.00
_cell.angle_gamma   90.00
#
_symmetry.space_group_name_H-M   'P 1'
#
loop_
_entity.id
_entity.type
_entity.pdbx_description
1 polymer ?
#
loop_
_entity_poly.entity_id
_entity_poly.type
_entity_poly.pdbx_seq_one_letter_code
_entity_poly.pdbx_strand_id
1 'polypeptide(L)'
;MTHQKGSSLIEVLVAVVVISIGILSVASLQTMALKSNNGSYLRSQATFLAYDLADRMRAAPDASAAGAYDDGQGGDRAEWDTRVVAELGSGAIGSVVRNNRQATINVQWNDNRARIRAGNDADQTSLTTFSYPVEF
;
A
#
# COMPACT_ATOMS: atom_id res chain seq x y z
N MET A 1 -35.60 -55.23 -14.90
CA MET A 1 -35.63 -54.46 -13.64
C MET A 1 -34.21 -54.10 -13.27
N THR A 2 -33.80 -52.86 -13.58
CA THR A 2 -32.42 -52.38 -13.37
C THR A 2 -32.20 -52.10 -11.89
N HIS A 3 -31.17 -52.73 -11.32
CA HIS A 3 -30.82 -52.61 -9.91
C HIS A 3 -30.14 -51.26 -9.65
N GLN A 4 -30.72 -50.43 -8.80
CA GLN A 4 -30.09 -49.21 -8.29
C GLN A 4 -28.99 -49.64 -7.30
N LYS A 5 -27.73 -49.64 -7.73
CA LYS A 5 -26.60 -49.97 -6.85
C LYS A 5 -26.35 -48.80 -5.91
N GLY A 6 -26.39 -49.06 -4.61
CA GLY A 6 -26.21 -48.08 -3.54
C GLY A 6 -24.79 -47.50 -3.45
N SER A 7 -24.40 -46.68 -4.43
CA SER A 7 -23.20 -45.83 -4.38
C SER A 7 -23.49 -44.37 -4.01
N SER A 8 -24.76 -44.00 -3.78
CA SER A 8 -25.17 -42.60 -3.56
C SER A 8 -24.50 -41.94 -2.34
N LEU A 9 -24.39 -42.63 -1.20
CA LEU A 9 -23.91 -41.97 0.03
C LEU A 9 -22.39 -41.73 0.01
N ILE A 10 -21.62 -42.70 -0.49
CA ILE A 10 -20.16 -42.55 -0.64
C ILE A 10 -19.82 -41.53 -1.74
N GLU A 11 -20.62 -41.49 -2.80
CA GLU A 11 -20.48 -40.51 -3.88
C GLU A 11 -20.74 -39.08 -3.40
N VAL A 12 -21.79 -38.87 -2.60
CA VAL A 12 -22.05 -37.57 -1.95
C VAL A 12 -20.95 -37.21 -0.95
N LEU A 13 -20.45 -38.17 -0.17
CA LEU A 13 -19.36 -37.92 0.78
C LEU A 13 -18.08 -37.47 0.06
N VAL A 14 -17.72 -38.16 -1.03
CA VAL A 14 -16.57 -37.79 -1.88
C VAL A 14 -16.80 -36.43 -2.53
N ALA A 15 -18.00 -36.15 -3.04
CA ALA A 15 -18.33 -34.84 -3.62
C ALA A 15 -18.19 -33.70 -2.60
N VAL A 16 -18.68 -33.88 -1.38
CA VAL A 16 -18.55 -32.89 -0.29
C VAL A 16 -17.08 -32.69 0.07
N VAL A 17 -16.26 -33.75 0.13
CA VAL A 17 -14.81 -33.63 0.39
C VAL A 17 -14.11 -32.83 -0.71
N VAL A 18 -14.39 -33.13 -1.98
CA VAL A 18 -13.80 -32.41 -3.12
C VAL A 18 -14.21 -30.94 -3.13
N ILE A 19 -15.50 -30.65 -2.92
CA ILE A 19 -16.03 -29.27 -2.85
C ILE A 19 -15.40 -28.52 -1.67
N SER A 20 -15.24 -29.17 -0.53
CA SER A 20 -14.63 -28.58 0.66
C SER A 20 -13.20 -28.13 0.36
N ILE A 21 -12.37 -28.99 -0.26
CA ILE A 21 -11.00 -28.65 -0.70
C ILE A 21 -11.02 -27.48 -1.72
N GLY A 22 -12.00 -27.47 -2.63
CA GLY A 22 -12.19 -26.40 -3.59
C GLY A 22 -12.45 -25.04 -2.94
N ILE A 23 -13.32 -24.98 -1.94
CA ILE A 23 -13.68 -23.72 -1.25
C ILE A 23 -12.48 -23.17 -0.45
N LEU A 24 -11.68 -24.02 0.21
CA LEU A 24 -10.47 -23.58 0.91
C LEU A 24 -9.46 -22.94 -0.06
N SER A 25 -9.34 -23.49 -1.27
CA SER A 25 -8.47 -22.94 -2.31
C SER A 25 -8.94 -21.55 -2.76
N VAL A 26 -10.25 -21.37 -2.98
CA VAL A 26 -10.83 -20.08 -3.37
C VAL A 26 -10.69 -19.03 -2.25
N ALA A 27 -10.89 -19.39 -0.98
CA ALA A 27 -10.70 -18.49 0.16
C ALA A 27 -9.26 -17.95 0.24
N SER A 28 -8.29 -18.80 -0.08
CA SER A 28 -6.87 -18.40 -0.15
C SER A 28 -6.64 -17.37 -1.25
N LEU A 29 -7.19 -17.59 -2.45
CA LEU A 29 -7.12 -16.64 -3.56
C LEU A 29 -7.81 -15.30 -3.24
N GLN A 30 -8.97 -15.34 -2.58
CA GLN A 30 -9.66 -14.12 -2.13
C GLN A 30 -8.79 -13.31 -1.17
N THR A 31 -8.10 -13.98 -0.24
CA THR A 31 -7.18 -13.33 0.70
C THR A 31 -6.00 -12.68 -0.03
N MET A 32 -5.46 -13.35 -1.05
CA MET A 32 -4.39 -12.79 -1.89
C MET A 32 -4.87 -11.56 -2.68
N ALA A 33 -6.07 -11.64 -3.26
CA ALA A 33 -6.68 -10.53 -3.99
C ALA A 33 -6.87 -9.29 -3.10
N LEU A 34 -7.37 -9.47 -1.88
CA LEU A 34 -7.53 -8.37 -0.91
C LEU A 34 -6.19 -7.72 -0.55
N LYS A 35 -5.15 -8.53 -0.30
CA LYS A 35 -3.80 -8.03 0.00
C LYS A 35 -3.21 -7.23 -1.17
N SER A 36 -3.34 -7.74 -2.38
CA SER A 36 -2.89 -7.06 -3.60
C SER A 36 -3.62 -5.75 -3.84
N ASN A 37 -4.94 -5.73 -3.59
CA ASN A 37 -5.75 -4.52 -3.74
C ASN A 37 -5.34 -3.46 -2.71
N ASN A 38 -5.11 -3.86 -1.45
CA ASN A 38 -4.68 -2.95 -0.39
C ASN A 38 -3.31 -2.31 -0.68
N GLY A 39 -2.32 -3.08 -1.14
CA GLY A 39 -1.01 -2.53 -1.52
C GLY A 39 -1.11 -1.53 -2.69
N SER A 40 -1.95 -1.84 -3.69
CA SER A 40 -2.23 -0.93 -4.81
C SER A 40 -2.89 0.36 -4.34
N TYR A 41 -3.84 0.26 -3.41
CA TYR A 41 -4.51 1.42 -2.81
C TYR A 41 -3.54 2.32 -2.04
N LEU A 42 -2.65 1.76 -1.22
CA LEU A 42 -1.63 2.54 -0.50
C LEU A 42 -0.69 3.29 -1.44
N ARG A 43 -0.28 2.65 -2.55
CA ARG A 43 0.54 3.30 -3.57
C ARG A 43 -0.17 4.48 -4.23
N SER A 44 -1.46 4.34 -4.53
CA SER A 44 -2.27 5.44 -5.04
C SER A 44 -2.37 6.59 -4.03
N GLN A 45 -2.65 6.29 -2.76
CA GLN A 45 -2.68 7.31 -1.70
C GLN A 45 -1.35 8.05 -1.56
N ALA A 46 -0.22 7.32 -1.52
CA ALA A 46 1.11 7.92 -1.45
C ALA A 46 1.40 8.86 -2.64
N THR A 47 0.93 8.47 -3.82
CA THR A 47 1.04 9.28 -5.04
C THR A 47 0.19 10.55 -4.92
N PHE A 48 -1.06 10.44 -4.47
CA PHE A 48 -1.93 11.60 -4.24
C PHE A 48 -1.35 12.57 -3.21
N LEU A 49 -0.82 12.06 -2.10
CA LEU A 49 -0.18 12.88 -1.08
C LEU A 49 1.05 13.62 -1.65
N ALA A 50 1.90 12.96 -2.42
CA ALA A 50 3.04 13.62 -3.05
C ALA A 50 2.61 14.75 -4.02
N TYR A 51 1.55 14.54 -4.80
CA TYR A 51 0.98 15.57 -5.66
C TYR A 51 0.38 16.74 -4.87
N ASP A 52 -0.36 16.46 -3.79
CA ASP A 52 -0.94 17.50 -2.93
C ASP A 52 0.16 18.42 -2.35
N LEU A 53 1.28 17.87 -1.87
CA LEU A 53 2.39 18.68 -1.40
C LEU A 53 3.05 19.46 -2.54
N ALA A 54 3.25 18.84 -3.70
CA ALA A 54 3.82 19.53 -4.85
C ALA A 54 2.96 20.73 -5.28
N ASP A 55 1.64 20.57 -5.26
CA ASP A 55 0.72 21.65 -5.63
C ASP A 55 0.70 22.76 -4.58
N ARG A 56 0.79 22.44 -3.28
CA ARG A 56 1.00 23.43 -2.22
C ARG A 56 2.29 24.22 -2.41
N MET A 57 3.39 23.54 -2.74
CA MET A 57 4.69 24.20 -3.02
C MET A 57 4.62 25.11 -4.26
N ARG A 58 3.86 24.74 -5.29
CA ARG A 58 3.64 25.57 -6.49
C ARG A 58 2.73 26.75 -6.23
N ALA A 59 1.74 26.60 -5.36
CA ALA A 59 0.83 27.68 -4.97
C ALA A 59 1.54 28.76 -4.12
N ALA A 60 2.60 28.38 -3.40
CA ALA A 60 3.38 29.27 -2.54
C ALA A 60 4.88 29.28 -2.93
N PRO A 61 5.25 29.84 -4.10
CA PRO A 61 6.61 29.78 -4.62
C PRO A 61 7.63 30.50 -3.72
N ASP A 62 7.26 31.62 -3.09
CA ASP A 62 8.15 32.35 -2.17
C ASP A 62 8.46 31.54 -0.90
N ALA A 63 7.43 30.90 -0.32
CA ALA A 63 7.59 30.03 0.85
C ALA A 63 8.37 28.75 0.50
N SER A 64 8.14 28.22 -0.70
CA SER A 64 8.89 27.08 -1.24
C SER A 64 10.37 27.41 -1.41
N ALA A 65 10.69 28.54 -2.06
CA ALA A 65 12.06 29.01 -2.21
C ALA A 65 12.75 29.28 -0.85
N ALA A 66 11.98 29.69 0.16
CA ALA A 66 12.47 29.96 1.51
C ALA A 66 12.67 28.73 2.41
N GLY A 67 12.27 27.52 2.01
CA GLY A 67 12.47 26.34 2.86
C GLY A 67 11.29 25.81 3.66
N ALA A 68 10.11 26.42 3.53
CA ALA A 68 8.98 26.12 4.43
C ALA A 68 8.49 24.65 4.40
N TYR A 69 8.85 23.88 3.38
CA TYR A 69 8.43 22.48 3.21
C TYR A 69 9.55 21.44 3.43
N ASP A 70 10.77 21.85 3.78
CA ASP A 70 11.92 20.93 3.87
C ASP A 70 12.01 20.19 5.21
N ASP A 71 11.70 20.87 6.31
CA ASP A 71 12.07 20.45 7.66
C ASP A 71 10.96 19.72 8.43
N GLY A 72 9.72 19.71 7.90
CA GLY A 72 8.60 19.03 8.57
C GLY A 72 8.02 19.79 9.77
N GLN A 73 8.53 20.97 10.12
CA GLN A 73 8.35 21.51 11.49
C GLN A 73 7.24 22.56 11.65
N GLY A 74 6.50 22.90 10.60
CA GLY A 74 5.42 23.88 10.73
C GLY A 74 4.43 23.94 9.58
N GLY A 75 3.33 24.67 9.81
CA GLY A 75 2.31 25.00 8.81
C GLY A 75 1.77 23.81 8.02
N ASP A 76 1.51 24.04 6.75
CA ASP A 76 0.94 23.06 5.80
C ASP A 76 1.80 21.80 5.66
N ARG A 77 3.11 21.91 5.89
CA ARG A 77 4.05 20.79 5.83
C ARG A 77 3.82 19.79 6.97
N ALA A 78 3.66 20.28 8.19
CA ALA A 78 3.39 19.42 9.36
C ALA A 78 2.00 18.74 9.29
N GLU A 79 1.00 19.44 8.74
CA GLU A 79 -0.31 18.87 8.45
C GLU A 79 -0.21 17.75 7.40
N TRP A 80 0.56 17.96 6.34
CA TRP A 80 0.82 16.94 5.33
C TRP A 80 1.51 15.71 5.91
N ASP A 81 2.53 15.87 6.75
CA ASP A 81 3.20 14.74 7.42
C ASP A 81 2.23 13.96 8.32
N THR A 82 1.32 14.66 9.01
CA THR A 82 0.25 14.02 9.81
C THR A 82 -0.68 13.17 8.93
N ARG A 83 -1.06 13.68 7.74
CA ARG A 83 -1.89 12.92 6.79
C ARG A 83 -1.17 11.72 6.20
N VAL A 84 0.13 11.86 5.88
CA VAL A 84 0.96 10.73 5.42
C VAL A 84 0.92 9.57 6.42
N VAL A 85 1.09 9.86 7.71
CA VAL A 85 1.03 8.86 8.76
C VAL A 85 -0.39 8.30 8.95
N ALA A 86 -1.42 9.15 8.85
CA ALA A 86 -2.81 8.72 9.01
C ALA A 86 -3.29 7.81 7.87
N GLU A 87 -2.92 8.11 6.62
CA GLU A 87 -3.41 7.41 5.42
C GLU A 87 -2.56 6.18 5.06
N LEU A 88 -1.25 6.23 5.29
CA LEU A 88 -0.32 5.15 4.92
C LEU A 88 0.12 4.30 6.12
N GLY A 89 -0.16 4.76 7.34
CA GLY A 89 0.10 4.06 8.60
C GLY A 89 1.29 4.60 9.39
N SER A 90 1.41 4.14 10.64
CA SER A 90 2.37 4.65 11.64
C SER A 90 3.86 4.54 11.28
N GLY A 91 4.22 3.75 10.27
CA GLY A 91 5.58 3.62 9.77
C GLY A 91 5.85 4.42 8.49
N ALA A 92 4.89 5.23 8.03
CA ALA A 92 5.07 6.07 6.86
C ALA A 92 5.84 7.34 7.19
N ILE A 93 6.69 7.78 6.27
CA ILE A 93 7.57 8.94 6.42
C ILE A 93 7.52 9.71 5.12
N GLY A 94 7.24 11.00 5.22
CA GLY A 94 7.42 11.92 4.13
C GLY A 94 8.69 12.76 4.33
N SER A 95 9.40 13.06 3.25
CA SER A 95 10.63 13.84 3.26
C SER A 95 10.74 14.68 2.00
N VAL A 96 11.27 15.89 2.12
CA VAL A 96 11.57 16.75 0.96
C VAL A 96 13.08 16.98 0.93
N VAL A 97 13.69 16.71 -0.23
CA VAL A 97 15.13 16.93 -0.45
C VAL A 97 15.27 18.03 -1.48
N ARG A 98 15.82 19.19 -1.07
CA ARG A 98 16.07 20.31 -1.97
C ARG A 98 17.49 20.27 -2.54
N ASN A 99 17.60 20.55 -3.83
CA ASN A 99 18.84 20.84 -4.54
C ASN A 99 18.65 22.10 -5.40
N ASN A 100 19.06 23.25 -4.87
CA ASN A 100 18.85 24.57 -5.48
C ASN A 100 17.37 24.86 -5.77
N ARG A 101 16.99 24.91 -7.06
CA ARG A 101 15.64 25.20 -7.55
C ARG A 101 14.78 23.96 -7.77
N GLN A 102 15.28 22.79 -7.43
CA GLN A 102 14.53 21.54 -7.49
C GLN A 102 14.32 20.99 -6.08
N ALA A 103 13.10 20.58 -5.75
CA ALA A 103 12.80 19.78 -4.56
C ALA A 103 12.25 18.43 -4.97
N THR A 104 12.71 17.38 -4.30
CA THR A 104 12.21 16.02 -4.50
C THR A 104 11.39 15.62 -3.28
N ILE A 105 10.11 15.35 -3.48
CA ILE A 105 9.21 14.83 -2.44
C ILE A 105 9.33 13.33 -2.43
N ASN A 106 9.70 12.76 -1.29
CA ASN A 106 9.78 11.33 -1.05
C ASN A 106 8.70 10.92 -0.05
N VAL A 107 7.84 9.98 -0.44
CA VAL A 107 6.86 9.35 0.43
C VAL A 107 7.25 7.89 0.61
N GLN A 108 7.54 7.50 1.83
CA GLN A 108 7.96 6.15 2.19
C GLN A 108 6.90 5.50 3.06
N TRP A 109 6.53 4.27 2.76
CA TRP A 109 5.63 3.49 3.62
C TRP A 109 6.00 2.01 3.58
N ASN A 110 5.45 1.28 4.55
CA ASN A 110 5.67 -0.14 4.69
C ASN A 110 4.62 -0.94 3.89
N ASP A 111 5.07 -1.67 2.86
CA ASP A 111 4.22 -2.53 2.01
C ASP A 111 4.30 -4.02 2.41
N ASN A 112 4.84 -4.33 3.60
CA ASN A 112 5.04 -5.71 4.09
C ASN A 112 3.73 -6.49 4.28
N ARG A 113 2.56 -5.84 4.12
CA ARG A 113 1.24 -6.47 4.21
C ARG A 113 0.76 -7.07 2.90
N ALA A 114 1.27 -6.59 1.75
CA ALA A 114 0.97 -7.13 0.44
C ALA A 114 1.83 -8.38 0.10
N ARG A 115 2.97 -8.57 0.77
CA ARG A 115 3.84 -9.74 0.53
C ARG A 115 3.29 -11.01 1.20
N ILE A 116 3.36 -12.13 0.47
CA ILE A 116 3.26 -13.47 1.06
C ILE A 116 4.64 -13.79 1.60
N ARG A 117 4.80 -13.73 2.93
CA ARG A 117 6.09 -14.06 3.59
C ARG A 117 6.42 -15.54 3.34
N ALA A 118 7.60 -15.83 2.79
CA ALA A 118 8.19 -17.16 2.90
C ALA A 118 8.71 -17.34 4.34
N GLY A 119 8.76 -18.58 4.86
CA GLY A 119 9.11 -18.87 6.26
C GLY A 119 10.48 -18.37 6.72
N ASN A 120 11.33 -17.90 5.80
CA ASN A 120 12.69 -17.39 6.05
C ASN A 120 12.86 -15.90 5.71
N ASP A 121 11.77 -15.15 5.47
CA ASP A 121 11.87 -13.72 5.18
C ASP A 121 12.28 -12.97 6.47
N ALA A 122 13.55 -12.57 6.54
CA ALA A 122 13.98 -11.60 7.54
C ALA A 122 13.07 -10.37 7.46
N ASP A 123 12.77 -9.74 8.59
CA ASP A 123 11.91 -8.56 8.68
C ASP A 123 12.64 -7.34 8.10
N GLN A 124 12.91 -7.38 6.79
CA GLN A 124 13.28 -6.19 6.05
C GLN A 124 12.04 -5.32 6.03
N THR A 125 12.17 -4.20 6.74
CA THR A 125 11.44 -2.95 6.56
C THR A 125 11.69 -2.45 5.13
N SER A 126 11.21 -3.20 4.14
CA SER A 126 11.24 -2.80 2.73
C SER A 126 10.28 -1.63 2.59
N LEU A 127 10.82 -0.42 2.79
CA LEU A 127 10.09 0.83 2.60
C LEU A 127 9.94 1.04 1.09
N THR A 128 8.69 1.05 0.63
CA THR A 128 8.40 1.48 -0.74
C THR A 128 8.48 2.99 -0.76
N THR A 129 9.31 3.54 -1.64
CA THR A 129 9.48 4.99 -1.80
C THR A 129 8.83 5.43 -3.11
N PHE A 130 8.00 6.46 -3.04
CA PHE A 130 7.57 7.24 -4.20
C PHE A 130 8.29 8.57 -4.20
N SER A 131 8.92 8.95 -5.31
CA SER A 131 9.68 10.18 -5.46
C SER A 131 9.07 11.05 -6.56
N TYR A 132 8.81 12.32 -6.25
CA TYR A 132 8.27 13.28 -7.21
C TYR A 132 9.12 14.57 -7.24
N PRO A 133 9.72 14.93 -8.38
CA PRO A 133 10.47 16.18 -8.52
C PRO A 133 9.55 17.38 -8.73
N VAL A 134 9.91 18.50 -8.12
CA VAL A 134 9.25 19.80 -8.21
C VAL A 134 10.30 20.85 -8.56
N GLU A 135 10.01 21.76 -9.49
CA GLU A 135 10.90 22.86 -9.89
C GLU A 135 10.26 24.22 -9.55
N PHE A 136 11.10 25.21 -9.18
CA PHE A 136 10.70 26.59 -8.80
C PHE A 136 11.48 27.70 -9.54
#